data_AF-A0A920AWL9-F1
#
_entry.id   AF-A0A920AWL9-F1
#
_cell.length_a   1.000
_cell.length_b   1.000
_cell.length_c   1.000
_cell.angle_alpha   90.00
_cell.angle_beta   90.00
_cell.angle_gamma   90.00
#
_symmetry.space_group_name_H-M   'P 1'
#
loop_
_entity.id
_entity.type
_entity.pdbx_description
1 polymer ?
#
loop_
_entity_poly.entity_id
_entity_poly.type
_entity_poly.pdbx_seq_one_letter_code
_entity_poly.pdbx_strand_id
1 'polypeptide(L)'
;MHCFGECSGNGTGECPSPSTTYDVTFSVNMSNYPGGLGDGNVFLNGNFNGWCGDCTPMSDDDGDGIWTVTVSLEDGDYEYKFTVNGWSSQEEFGSIGAVEGCTVTDGTYTNRSLTVAGADMTLDTVYWNLCPGETPGQVYNITFAVDTANITVGDSGMYLGGGAFGDAQGHAMSDDDGDGVYEVTLEVSTDQAGANYIFLNGPGDGGDWGAKEDLAGQECADVNNYNDRMLPEFDGDTYLLHCFGDCSGDGVGCAASEDGMMELQGIIDFTVPSGGSDGKAIHVLVTADIADLSNYGIGVANNGGGTDGEEYFLPEGSATAGQHILIARSPAAMEAYGMTGFDQVLEASSSISQNGDDAIELYFGGSVIETFGDPDVDGTGEAWEYTDSWAYKIDDAWTYGGVDCTDGSTTTCDSGCPYPFVECSAGPCPAPDITSWSMTGDGAIFDGNNQDGVIGYQIEYSTSTFTPGDGTATVYEFDSFPHTLTGLESNTTYYFTIRSVCGDDNYSDWSDNGNDGPDAWTTTICPGVILSISE
;
A
#
# COMPACT_ATOMS: atom_id res chain seq x y z
N MET A 1 44.10 -84.13 20.30
CA MET A 1 44.85 -82.88 20.07
C MET A 1 43.80 -81.79 20.13
N HIS A 2 43.82 -80.97 21.17
CA HIS A 2 42.87 -79.88 21.37
C HIS A 2 43.54 -78.59 20.92
N CYS A 3 42.84 -77.74 20.18
CA CYS A 3 43.33 -76.40 19.85
C CYS A 3 43.30 -75.57 21.15
N PHE A 4 44.35 -74.78 21.40
CA PHE A 4 44.43 -73.97 22.61
C PHE A 4 43.36 -72.87 22.55
N GLY A 5 42.42 -72.86 23.49
CA GLY A 5 41.37 -71.83 23.60
C GLY A 5 39.95 -72.27 23.22
N GLU A 6 39.74 -73.45 22.62
CA GLU A 6 38.41 -73.89 22.17
C GLU A 6 38.11 -75.38 22.41
N CYS A 7 36.82 -75.69 22.61
CA CYS A 7 36.29 -77.05 22.81
C CYS A 7 35.75 -77.69 21.51
N SER A 8 36.22 -77.27 20.34
CA SER A 8 35.82 -77.81 19.03
C SER A 8 37.01 -78.46 18.33
N GLY A 9 36.90 -79.75 18.02
CA GLY A 9 37.80 -80.45 17.12
C GLY A 9 36.98 -81.29 16.14
N ASN A 10 37.19 -81.12 14.84
CA ASN A 10 36.52 -81.87 13.77
C ASN A 10 36.96 -83.35 13.67
N GLY A 11 37.78 -83.84 14.61
CA GLY A 11 38.30 -85.20 14.62
C GLY A 11 39.40 -85.50 13.58
N THR A 12 39.86 -84.53 12.77
CA THR A 12 40.89 -84.75 11.73
C THR A 12 42.30 -84.27 12.11
N GLY A 13 42.45 -83.56 13.23
CA GLY A 13 43.77 -83.10 13.71
C GLY A 13 44.27 -81.78 13.08
N GLU A 14 43.43 -81.10 12.31
CA GLU A 14 43.68 -79.75 11.78
C GLU A 14 42.83 -78.74 12.58
N CYS A 15 43.49 -77.77 13.21
CA CYS A 15 42.78 -76.59 13.73
C CYS A 15 42.32 -75.75 12.53
N PRO A 16 41.11 -75.15 12.55
CA PRO A 16 40.75 -74.17 11.53
C PRO A 16 41.83 -73.09 11.51
N SER A 17 42.31 -72.73 10.32
CA SER A 17 43.19 -71.57 10.18
C SER A 17 42.44 -70.36 10.76
N PRO A 18 43.09 -69.52 11.59
CA PRO A 18 42.50 -68.25 11.96
C PRO A 18 42.07 -67.52 10.70
N SER A 19 40.89 -66.91 10.73
CA SER A 19 40.41 -66.09 9.63
C SER A 19 41.41 -64.99 9.35
N THR A 20 41.67 -64.75 8.07
CA THR A 20 42.55 -63.66 7.65
C THR A 20 41.79 -62.35 7.88
N THR A 21 42.38 -61.46 8.66
CA THR A 21 41.89 -60.09 8.86
C THR A 21 42.83 -59.10 8.21
N TYR A 22 42.31 -57.92 7.89
CA TYR A 22 43.00 -56.79 7.28
C TYR A 22 42.79 -55.55 8.14
N ASP A 23 43.81 -54.73 8.27
CA ASP A 23 43.74 -53.50 9.05
C ASP A 23 43.01 -52.41 8.24
N VAL A 24 41.88 -51.95 8.77
CA VAL A 24 41.05 -50.90 8.17
C VAL A 24 41.12 -49.65 9.02
N THR A 25 41.65 -48.57 8.46
CA THR A 25 41.73 -47.27 9.15
C THR A 25 40.57 -46.38 8.74
N PHE A 26 39.78 -45.97 9.73
CA PHE A 26 38.64 -45.05 9.61
C PHE A 26 39.06 -43.67 10.08
N SER A 27 38.54 -42.63 9.42
CA SER A 27 38.89 -41.24 9.71
C SER A 27 37.68 -40.33 9.50
N VAL A 28 37.38 -39.47 10.48
CA VAL A 28 36.31 -38.46 10.39
C VAL A 28 36.79 -37.10 10.87
N ASN A 29 36.57 -36.08 10.05
CA ASN A 29 36.83 -34.70 10.38
C ASN A 29 35.60 -34.10 11.08
N MET A 30 35.79 -33.66 12.32
CA MET A 30 34.72 -33.15 13.18
C MET A 30 34.58 -31.62 13.14
N SER A 31 35.29 -30.94 12.24
CA SER A 31 35.24 -29.46 12.11
C SER A 31 33.85 -28.92 11.75
N ASN A 32 33.00 -29.72 11.10
CA ASN A 32 31.62 -29.37 10.77
C ASN A 32 30.59 -29.95 11.76
N TYR A 33 31.02 -30.48 12.90
CA TYR A 33 30.11 -30.99 13.91
C TYR A 33 29.29 -29.84 14.52
N PRO A 34 27.94 -29.92 14.53
CA PRO A 34 27.09 -28.83 15.02
C PRO A 34 27.44 -28.39 16.45
N GLY A 35 27.69 -27.08 16.64
CA GLY A 35 28.06 -26.49 17.93
C GLY A 35 29.50 -26.78 18.39
N GLY A 36 30.31 -27.47 17.57
CA GLY A 36 31.65 -27.91 17.91
C GLY A 36 31.67 -29.12 18.85
N LEU A 37 32.75 -29.91 18.81
CA LEU A 37 32.83 -31.15 19.59
C LEU A 37 33.08 -30.91 21.09
N GLY A 38 33.71 -29.80 21.47
CA GLY A 38 34.05 -29.48 22.87
C GLY A 38 34.88 -30.58 23.53
N ASP A 39 34.49 -30.99 24.75
CA ASP A 39 35.11 -32.11 25.49
C ASP A 39 34.53 -33.49 25.08
N GLY A 40 33.83 -33.59 23.94
CA GLY A 40 33.23 -34.82 23.45
C GLY A 40 34.24 -35.79 22.83
N ASN A 41 33.92 -37.09 22.86
CA ASN A 41 34.71 -38.15 22.24
C ASN A 41 33.96 -38.79 21.06
N VAL A 42 34.71 -39.18 20.02
CA VAL A 42 34.16 -39.86 18.84
C VAL A 42 34.38 -41.37 18.92
N PHE A 43 33.39 -42.14 18.48
CA PHE A 43 33.39 -43.59 18.48
C PHE A 43 32.98 -44.14 17.12
N LEU A 44 33.57 -45.28 16.76
CA LEU A 44 33.20 -46.05 15.57
C LEU A 44 32.23 -47.17 15.97
N ASN A 45 31.06 -47.19 15.33
CA ASN A 45 30.02 -48.18 15.60
C ASN A 45 29.66 -48.91 14.33
N GLY A 46 29.56 -50.23 14.36
CA GLY A 46 29.18 -51.00 13.17
C GLY A 46 28.76 -52.43 13.48
N ASN A 47 28.32 -53.15 12.45
CA ASN A 47 27.94 -54.55 12.61
C ASN A 47 29.11 -55.44 13.11
N PHE A 48 30.36 -55.07 12.83
CA PHE A 48 31.57 -55.77 13.29
C PHE A 48 31.86 -55.64 14.80
N ASN A 49 31.38 -54.59 15.47
CA ASN A 49 31.49 -54.44 16.93
C ASN A 49 30.15 -54.58 17.65
N GLY A 50 29.13 -55.08 16.95
CA GLY A 50 27.79 -55.26 17.48
C GLY A 50 27.07 -53.96 17.83
N TRP A 51 27.42 -52.85 17.16
CA TRP A 51 26.87 -51.50 17.42
C TRP A 51 27.03 -51.08 18.89
N CYS A 52 28.20 -51.37 19.46
CA CYS A 52 28.50 -51.02 20.84
C CYS A 52 29.00 -49.58 20.96
N GLY A 53 28.09 -48.69 21.39
CA GLY A 53 28.23 -47.23 21.36
C GLY A 53 29.59 -46.68 21.77
N ASP A 54 30.22 -47.25 22.81
CA ASP A 54 31.49 -46.77 23.38
C ASP A 54 32.66 -47.78 23.29
N CYS A 55 32.49 -48.92 22.59
CA CYS A 55 33.50 -49.98 22.57
C CYS A 55 34.72 -49.67 21.68
N THR A 56 34.56 -48.83 20.65
CA THR A 56 35.63 -48.50 19.70
C THR A 56 35.87 -46.98 19.69
N PRO A 57 36.53 -46.43 20.73
CA PRO A 57 36.88 -45.01 20.76
C PRO A 57 37.89 -44.69 19.65
N MET A 58 37.72 -43.53 19.04
CA MET A 58 38.68 -42.97 18.09
C MET A 58 39.63 -42.00 18.81
N SER A 59 40.76 -41.66 18.18
CA SER A 59 41.77 -40.75 18.71
C SER A 59 42.02 -39.57 17.77
N ASP A 60 42.18 -38.38 18.35
CA ASP A 60 42.68 -37.15 17.72
C ASP A 60 43.97 -36.75 18.47
N ASP A 61 45.00 -37.59 18.33
CA ASP A 61 46.23 -37.48 19.13
C ASP A 61 47.13 -36.30 18.71
N ASP A 62 46.99 -35.81 17.48
CA ASP A 62 47.70 -34.65 16.94
C ASP A 62 46.91 -33.33 17.05
N GLY A 63 45.62 -33.41 17.41
CA GLY A 63 44.78 -32.26 17.74
C GLY A 63 44.39 -31.43 16.53
N ASP A 64 44.30 -32.06 15.35
CA ASP A 64 43.90 -31.40 14.11
C ASP A 64 42.38 -31.46 13.87
N GLY A 65 41.63 -32.13 14.77
CA GLY A 65 40.18 -32.30 14.69
C GLY A 65 39.74 -33.50 13.84
N ILE A 66 40.68 -34.31 13.36
CA ILE A 66 40.44 -35.53 12.61
C ILE A 66 40.61 -36.73 13.53
N TRP A 67 39.49 -37.42 13.78
CA TRP A 67 39.45 -38.59 14.65
C TRP A 67 39.72 -39.85 13.84
N THR A 68 40.65 -40.67 14.30
CA THR A 68 41.11 -41.88 13.59
C THR A 68 41.03 -43.13 14.47
N VAL A 69 40.77 -44.28 13.84
CA VAL A 69 40.92 -45.60 14.49
C VAL A 69 41.20 -46.67 13.45
N THR A 70 42.02 -47.67 13.81
CA THR A 70 42.27 -48.85 12.98
C THR A 70 41.60 -50.08 13.61
N VAL A 71 40.82 -50.80 12.82
CA VAL A 71 40.13 -52.05 13.22
C VAL A 71 40.51 -53.16 12.25
N SER A 72 40.88 -54.33 12.77
CA SER A 72 41.16 -55.51 11.95
C SER A 72 39.85 -56.23 11.59
N LEU A 73 39.52 -56.31 10.31
CA LEU A 73 38.26 -56.87 9.77
C LEU A 73 38.53 -58.01 8.78
N GLU A 74 37.62 -58.97 8.67
CA GLU A 74 37.68 -60.03 7.66
C GLU A 74 37.22 -59.51 6.29
N ASP A 75 37.35 -60.33 5.25
CA ASP A 75 36.69 -60.02 3.96
C ASP A 75 35.16 -60.02 4.12
N GLY A 76 34.51 -58.94 3.68
CA GLY A 76 33.06 -58.83 3.79
C GLY A 76 32.53 -57.42 3.58
N ASP A 77 31.20 -57.33 3.59
CA ASP A 77 30.45 -56.08 3.58
C ASP A 77 30.06 -55.69 5.01
N TYR A 78 30.36 -54.44 5.36
CA TYR A 78 30.17 -53.87 6.68
C TYR A 78 29.34 -52.61 6.61
N GLU A 79 28.64 -52.35 7.70
CA GLU A 79 27.92 -51.11 7.95
C GLU A 79 28.50 -50.45 9.19
N TYR A 80 28.65 -49.12 9.13
CA TYR A 80 29.19 -48.36 10.26
C TYR A 80 28.62 -46.94 10.35
N LYS A 81 28.86 -46.30 11.49
CA LYS A 81 28.56 -44.90 11.79
C LYS A 81 29.62 -44.33 12.72
N PHE A 82 29.88 -43.03 12.60
CA PHE A 82 30.53 -42.27 13.65
C PHE A 82 29.49 -41.80 14.67
N THR A 83 29.85 -41.81 15.94
CA THR A 83 28.98 -41.36 17.03
C THR A 83 29.77 -40.53 18.04
N VAL A 84 29.07 -39.71 18.83
CA VAL A 84 29.69 -38.88 19.87
C VAL A 84 29.17 -39.30 21.25
N ASN A 85 30.10 -39.48 22.19
CA ASN A 85 29.84 -39.87 23.58
C ASN A 85 28.89 -41.09 23.67
N GLY A 86 29.26 -42.18 23.00
CA GLY A 86 28.39 -43.34 22.84
C GLY A 86 27.31 -43.07 21.80
N TRP A 87 26.04 -43.05 22.22
CA TRP A 87 24.87 -42.77 21.37
C TRP A 87 24.25 -41.40 21.67
N SER A 88 24.98 -40.49 22.33
CA SER A 88 24.46 -39.16 22.69
C SER A 88 24.20 -38.30 21.44
N SER A 89 25.02 -38.50 20.41
CA SER A 89 24.78 -38.02 19.05
C SER A 89 25.33 -39.06 18.07
N GLN A 90 24.75 -39.11 16.88
CA GLN A 90 25.10 -40.08 15.84
C GLN A 90 24.95 -39.44 14.48
N GLU A 91 25.66 -39.98 13.50
CA GLU A 91 25.42 -39.59 12.12
C GLU A 91 23.99 -39.93 11.67
N GLU A 92 23.40 -39.05 10.86
CA GLU A 92 22.04 -39.17 10.34
C GLU A 92 22.02 -38.87 8.85
N PHE A 93 21.64 -39.87 8.05
CA PHE A 93 21.67 -39.84 6.58
C PHE A 93 20.29 -40.06 5.96
N GLY A 94 19.22 -40.04 6.78
CA GLY A 94 17.86 -40.32 6.32
C GLY A 94 17.35 -39.40 5.20
N SER A 95 17.89 -38.18 5.07
CA SER A 95 17.51 -37.22 4.03
C SER A 95 18.14 -37.50 2.66
N ILE A 96 19.36 -38.06 2.61
CA ILE A 96 20.07 -38.37 1.36
C ILE A 96 19.87 -39.83 0.90
N GLY A 97 19.51 -40.72 1.82
CA GLY A 97 19.27 -42.14 1.52
C GLY A 97 20.54 -42.91 1.15
N ALA A 98 20.38 -43.96 0.34
CA ALA A 98 21.48 -44.84 -0.07
C ALA A 98 22.29 -44.22 -1.22
N VAL A 99 23.59 -44.02 -0.99
CA VAL A 99 24.55 -43.46 -1.94
C VAL A 99 25.65 -44.50 -2.18
N GLU A 100 25.83 -44.93 -3.43
CA GLU A 100 26.81 -45.95 -3.80
C GLU A 100 28.22 -45.55 -3.33
N GLY A 101 28.89 -46.45 -2.59
CA GLY A 101 30.23 -46.22 -2.04
C GLY A 101 30.28 -45.32 -0.80
N CYS A 102 29.13 -44.88 -0.28
CA CYS A 102 29.06 -44.06 0.93
C CYS A 102 28.08 -44.62 1.96
N THR A 103 26.80 -44.77 1.60
CA THR A 103 25.74 -45.21 2.51
C THR A 103 24.94 -46.38 1.96
N VAL A 104 24.34 -47.15 2.87
CA VAL A 104 23.36 -48.19 2.57
C VAL A 104 22.17 -48.01 3.50
N THR A 105 20.96 -48.24 2.97
CA THR A 105 19.72 -48.20 3.76
C THR A 105 19.22 -49.61 3.99
N ASP A 106 19.30 -50.09 5.25
CA ASP A 106 18.70 -51.35 5.68
C ASP A 106 17.39 -51.08 6.44
N GLY A 107 16.31 -50.96 5.68
CA GLY A 107 14.97 -50.73 6.22
C GLY A 107 14.80 -49.37 6.89
N THR A 108 15.14 -49.27 8.19
CA THR A 108 14.91 -48.08 9.02
C THR A 108 16.13 -47.16 9.14
N TYR A 109 17.34 -47.69 8.99
CA TYR A 109 18.57 -46.92 9.19
C TYR A 109 19.35 -46.78 7.90
N THR A 110 19.89 -45.58 7.68
CA THR A 110 20.90 -45.32 6.67
C THR A 110 22.25 -45.21 7.37
N ASN A 111 23.13 -46.16 7.10
CA ASN A 111 24.47 -46.30 7.67
C ASN A 111 25.53 -46.12 6.58
N ARG A 112 26.79 -45.87 6.95
CA ARG A 112 27.90 -45.89 6.00
C ARG A 112 28.19 -47.33 5.55
N SER A 113 28.50 -47.52 4.28
CA SER A 113 28.85 -48.83 3.70
C SER A 113 30.36 -48.99 3.53
N LEU A 114 30.85 -50.21 3.71
CA LEU A 114 32.25 -50.57 3.54
C LEU A 114 32.35 -52.00 2.99
N THR A 115 33.21 -52.22 2.00
CA THR A 115 33.61 -53.57 1.58
C THR A 115 35.10 -53.76 1.81
N VAL A 116 35.47 -54.78 2.57
CA VAL A 116 36.85 -55.21 2.78
C VAL A 116 37.14 -56.39 1.85
N ALA A 117 38.22 -56.29 1.05
CA ALA A 117 38.53 -57.26 0.01
C ALA A 117 40.04 -57.49 -0.16
N GLY A 118 40.61 -58.29 0.74
CA GLY A 118 41.87 -58.99 0.51
C GLY A 118 43.14 -58.21 0.86
N ALA A 119 43.02 -57.01 1.45
CA ALA A 119 44.15 -56.14 1.76
C ALA A 119 43.81 -55.12 2.86
N ASP A 120 44.84 -54.67 3.57
CA ASP A 120 44.77 -53.53 4.47
C ASP A 120 44.34 -52.28 3.70
N MET A 121 43.53 -51.41 4.33
CA MET A 121 43.01 -50.21 3.69
C MET A 121 42.98 -49.02 4.64
N THR A 122 43.18 -47.83 4.08
CA THR A 122 42.94 -46.55 4.75
C THR A 122 41.82 -45.87 3.99
N LEU A 123 40.70 -45.62 4.66
CA LEU A 123 39.56 -44.94 4.07
C LEU A 123 39.86 -43.44 3.93
N ASP A 124 39.23 -42.81 2.94
CA ASP A 124 39.27 -41.35 2.82
C ASP A 124 38.69 -40.71 4.10
N THR A 125 39.29 -39.60 4.51
CA THR A 125 38.72 -38.82 5.62
C THR A 125 37.44 -38.16 5.15
N VAL A 126 36.36 -38.43 5.85
CA VAL A 126 35.04 -37.82 5.59
C VAL A 126 34.75 -36.73 6.61
N TYR A 127 33.92 -35.76 6.26
CA TYR A 127 33.34 -34.86 7.24
C TYR A 127 32.15 -35.53 7.93
N TRP A 128 31.85 -35.12 9.16
CA TRP A 128 30.69 -35.61 9.89
C TRP A 128 29.41 -35.45 9.05
N ASN A 129 28.61 -36.52 8.92
CA ASN A 129 27.39 -36.54 8.10
C ASN A 129 27.58 -36.30 6.59
N LEU A 130 28.80 -36.43 6.05
CA LEU A 130 29.07 -36.24 4.62
C LEU A 130 29.75 -37.46 3.97
N CYS A 131 29.48 -37.65 2.69
CA CYS A 131 30.09 -38.71 1.90
C CYS A 131 31.54 -38.39 1.51
N PRO A 132 32.36 -39.40 1.18
CA PRO A 132 33.71 -39.17 0.67
C PRO A 132 33.72 -38.20 -0.51
N GLY A 133 34.56 -37.16 -0.43
CA GLY A 133 34.70 -36.12 -1.45
C GLY A 133 33.76 -34.92 -1.31
N GLU A 134 32.78 -34.97 -0.41
CA GLU A 134 31.95 -33.82 -0.06
C GLU A 134 32.67 -32.93 0.95
N THR A 135 32.42 -31.62 0.84
CA THR A 135 32.90 -30.61 1.80
C THR A 135 31.70 -29.95 2.46
N PRO A 136 31.79 -29.55 3.74
CA PRO A 136 30.73 -28.79 4.39
C PRO A 136 30.42 -27.52 3.61
N GLY A 137 29.14 -27.13 3.57
CA GLY A 137 28.74 -25.85 3.03
C GLY A 137 29.46 -24.70 3.71
N GLN A 138 29.72 -23.65 2.95
CA GLN A 138 30.37 -22.45 3.45
C GLN A 138 29.35 -21.59 4.18
N VAL A 139 29.74 -21.02 5.31
CA VAL A 139 28.87 -20.13 6.08
C VAL A 139 29.18 -18.68 5.71
N TYR A 140 28.14 -17.94 5.36
CA TYR A 140 28.19 -16.52 5.02
C TYR A 140 27.17 -15.73 5.83
N ASN A 141 27.40 -14.43 6.00
CA ASN A 141 26.41 -13.53 6.58
C ASN A 141 25.41 -13.12 5.50
N ILE A 142 24.15 -13.51 5.69
CA ILE A 142 23.05 -13.12 4.82
C ILE A 142 22.19 -12.11 5.57
N THR A 143 22.10 -10.89 5.05
CA THR A 143 21.15 -9.89 5.53
C THR A 143 19.86 -10.03 4.75
N PHE A 144 18.80 -10.40 5.44
CA PHE A 144 17.43 -10.36 4.94
C PHE A 144 16.84 -9.01 5.31
N ALA A 145 16.35 -8.29 4.30
CA ALA A 145 15.80 -6.96 4.43
C ALA A 145 14.42 -6.91 3.76
N VAL A 146 13.46 -6.26 4.41
CA VAL A 146 12.12 -6.04 3.87
C VAL A 146 11.71 -4.58 4.05
N ASP A 147 11.45 -3.91 2.93
CA ASP A 147 10.86 -2.58 2.90
C ASP A 147 9.36 -2.71 3.18
N THR A 148 8.92 -1.97 4.19
CA THR A 148 7.57 -2.02 4.77
C THR A 148 6.72 -0.82 4.38
N ALA A 149 7.17 0.02 3.43
CA ALA A 149 6.44 1.21 3.01
C ALA A 149 4.98 0.91 2.61
N ASN A 150 4.69 -0.30 2.10
CA ASN A 150 3.36 -0.73 1.67
C ASN A 150 2.44 -1.27 2.78
N ILE A 151 2.91 -1.34 4.02
CA ILE A 151 2.14 -1.87 5.15
C ILE A 151 2.27 -0.98 6.39
N THR A 152 1.36 -1.16 7.34
CA THR A 152 1.60 -0.72 8.73
C THR A 152 2.23 -1.87 9.51
N VAL A 153 3.41 -1.64 10.09
CA VAL A 153 4.08 -2.64 10.93
C VAL A 153 3.32 -2.80 12.25
N GLY A 154 2.98 -4.04 12.60
CA GLY A 154 2.26 -4.39 13.82
C GLY A 154 3.10 -4.18 15.09
N ASP A 155 2.43 -4.12 16.24
CA ASP A 155 3.05 -3.78 17.54
C ASP A 155 4.24 -4.67 17.94
N SER A 156 4.26 -5.93 17.48
CA SER A 156 5.35 -6.87 17.75
C SER A 156 6.57 -6.71 16.83
N GLY A 157 6.48 -5.88 15.78
CA GLY A 157 7.53 -5.67 14.77
C GLY A 157 7.51 -6.69 13.63
N MET A 158 8.57 -6.65 12.80
CA MET A 158 8.80 -7.57 11.68
C MET A 158 9.64 -8.77 12.09
N TYR A 159 9.39 -9.93 11.47
CA TYR A 159 10.13 -11.16 11.69
C TYR A 159 10.45 -11.87 10.37
N LEU A 160 11.58 -12.58 10.37
CA LEU A 160 11.91 -13.61 9.40
C LEU A 160 11.66 -14.99 10.03
N GLY A 161 11.00 -15.87 9.29
CA GLY A 161 10.74 -17.24 9.72
C GLY A 161 10.56 -18.19 8.55
N GLY A 162 10.03 -19.37 8.82
CA GLY A 162 9.72 -20.38 7.80
C GLY A 162 10.92 -21.26 7.45
N GLY A 163 10.63 -22.50 7.02
CA GLY A 163 11.62 -23.48 6.59
C GLY A 163 12.82 -23.63 7.55
N ALA A 164 14.00 -23.23 7.08
CA ALA A 164 15.25 -23.35 7.84
C ALA A 164 15.46 -22.25 8.89
N PHE A 165 14.57 -21.25 8.95
CA PHE A 165 14.68 -20.03 9.75
C PHE A 165 13.70 -20.01 10.93
N GLY A 166 13.15 -21.16 11.28
CA GLY A 166 12.35 -21.33 12.50
C GLY A 166 10.88 -21.00 12.32
N ASP A 167 10.24 -20.67 13.45
CA ASP A 167 8.80 -20.46 13.55
C ASP A 167 8.41 -19.01 13.19
N ALA A 168 7.14 -18.63 13.40
CA ALA A 168 6.64 -17.30 13.06
C ALA A 168 7.36 -16.15 13.80
N GLN A 169 8.02 -16.43 14.93
CA GLN A 169 8.84 -15.47 15.68
C GLN A 169 10.33 -15.86 15.67
N GLY A 170 10.77 -16.63 14.66
CA GLY A 170 12.10 -17.21 14.58
C GLY A 170 13.21 -16.17 14.71
N HIS A 171 13.14 -15.11 13.91
CA HIS A 171 14.15 -14.05 13.90
C HIS A 171 13.49 -12.67 13.86
N ALA A 172 13.52 -11.94 14.97
CA ALA A 172 13.09 -10.55 15.02
C ALA A 172 14.00 -9.67 14.14
N MET A 173 13.39 -8.76 13.39
CA MET A 173 14.06 -7.81 12.51
C MET A 173 14.03 -6.41 13.13
N SER A 174 14.96 -5.53 12.72
CA SER A 174 15.08 -4.16 13.22
C SER A 174 15.16 -3.15 12.10
N ASP A 175 14.52 -2.00 12.30
CA ASP A 175 14.68 -0.77 11.51
C ASP A 175 15.40 0.25 12.40
N ASP A 176 16.70 0.04 12.58
CA ASP A 176 17.51 0.81 13.55
C ASP A 176 17.85 2.23 13.05
N ASP A 177 17.84 2.46 11.74
CA ASP A 177 18.10 3.75 11.11
C ASP A 177 16.83 4.55 10.77
N GLY A 178 15.66 3.92 10.86
CA GLY A 178 14.35 4.54 10.74
C GLY A 178 13.97 4.88 9.31
N ASP A 179 14.46 4.09 8.35
CA ASP A 179 14.20 4.27 6.92
C ASP A 179 12.99 3.47 6.42
N GLY A 180 12.40 2.62 7.28
CA GLY A 180 11.25 1.78 6.96
C GLY A 180 11.61 0.39 6.43
N VAL A 181 12.91 0.08 6.33
CA VAL A 181 13.42 -1.24 5.95
C VAL A 181 13.82 -2.01 7.21
N TYR A 182 13.14 -3.13 7.44
CA TYR A 182 13.45 -4.01 8.57
C TYR A 182 14.47 -5.05 8.14
N GLU A 183 15.52 -5.25 8.94
CA GLU A 183 16.65 -6.11 8.59
C GLU A 183 16.99 -7.14 9.69
N VAL A 184 17.52 -8.28 9.27
CA VAL A 184 18.21 -9.23 10.16
C VAL A 184 19.36 -9.91 9.41
N THR A 185 20.53 -10.00 10.04
CA THR A 185 21.69 -10.74 9.50
C THR A 185 21.85 -12.07 10.21
N LEU A 186 21.88 -13.15 9.43
CA LEU A 186 22.05 -14.52 9.91
C LEU A 186 23.29 -15.17 9.28
N GLU A 187 23.97 -16.03 10.03
CA GLU A 187 24.99 -16.93 9.50
C GLU A 187 24.29 -18.11 8.81
N VAL A 188 24.41 -18.22 7.48
CA VAL A 188 23.71 -19.22 6.67
C VAL A 188 24.72 -20.06 5.89
N SER A 189 24.56 -21.38 5.92
CA SER A 189 25.37 -22.32 5.13
C SER A 189 24.90 -22.37 3.69
N THR A 190 25.81 -22.50 2.72
CA THR A 190 25.45 -22.78 1.32
C THR A 190 24.63 -24.07 1.16
N ASP A 191 24.67 -24.98 2.13
CA ASP A 191 23.81 -26.19 2.16
C ASP A 191 22.33 -25.86 2.39
N GLN A 192 22.01 -24.62 2.81
CA GLN A 192 20.65 -24.12 2.98
C GLN A 192 20.14 -23.37 1.75
N ALA A 193 20.91 -23.28 0.66
CA ALA A 193 20.42 -22.72 -0.60
C ALA A 193 19.17 -23.49 -1.06
N GLY A 194 18.14 -22.77 -1.51
CA GLY A 194 16.84 -23.31 -1.85
C GLY A 194 15.91 -23.55 -0.65
N ALA A 195 16.35 -23.35 0.59
CA ALA A 195 15.45 -23.39 1.76
C ALA A 195 14.41 -22.27 1.68
N ASN A 196 13.20 -22.56 2.15
CA ASN A 196 12.14 -21.55 2.16
C ASN A 196 12.24 -20.63 3.37
N TYR A 197 11.82 -19.38 3.18
CA TYR A 197 11.68 -18.35 4.21
C TYR A 197 10.51 -17.42 3.90
N ILE A 198 10.04 -16.69 4.90
CA ILE A 198 8.91 -15.76 4.76
C ILE A 198 9.07 -14.59 5.72
N PHE A 199 8.61 -13.41 5.32
CA PHE A 199 8.47 -12.27 6.23
C PHE A 199 7.12 -12.29 6.94
N LEU A 200 7.11 -11.91 8.22
CA LEU A 200 5.91 -11.84 9.04
C LEU A 200 5.77 -10.45 9.67
N ASN A 201 4.55 -9.91 9.66
CA ASN A 201 4.21 -8.62 10.22
C ASN A 201 3.40 -8.78 11.52
N GLY A 202 4.03 -8.52 12.66
CA GLY A 202 3.37 -8.52 13.97
C GLY A 202 2.86 -9.87 14.51
N PRO A 203 3.54 -11.02 14.31
CA PRO A 203 3.08 -12.31 14.84
C PRO A 203 2.93 -12.28 16.36
N GLY A 204 1.79 -12.79 16.86
CA GLY A 204 1.49 -12.84 18.30
C GLY A 204 2.24 -13.94 19.07
N ASP A 205 2.54 -15.06 18.40
CA ASP A 205 3.36 -16.16 18.91
C ASP A 205 4.00 -16.95 17.76
N GLY A 206 4.88 -17.91 18.07
CA GLY A 206 5.59 -18.72 17.05
C GLY A 206 4.70 -19.59 16.15
N GLY A 207 3.43 -19.79 16.50
CA GLY A 207 2.45 -20.48 15.66
C GLY A 207 1.60 -19.57 14.78
N ASP A 208 1.78 -18.25 14.88
CA ASP A 208 0.94 -17.24 14.22
C ASP A 208 1.32 -17.02 12.75
N TRP A 209 1.14 -18.06 11.93
CA TRP A 209 1.35 -18.00 10.49
C TRP A 209 0.30 -17.16 9.75
N GLY A 210 -0.69 -16.58 10.44
CA GLY A 210 -1.60 -15.61 9.86
C GLY A 210 -0.93 -14.25 9.62
N ALA A 211 0.21 -13.98 10.26
CA ALA A 211 0.98 -12.76 10.13
C ALA A 211 1.92 -12.73 8.91
N LYS A 212 2.04 -13.85 8.18
CA LYS A 212 2.95 -13.93 7.02
C LYS A 212 2.47 -13.04 5.87
N GLU A 213 3.41 -12.59 5.06
CA GLU A 213 3.10 -11.99 3.76
C GLU A 213 2.37 -13.00 2.82
N ASP A 214 1.59 -12.47 1.87
CA ASP A 214 0.91 -13.28 0.84
C ASP A 214 1.62 -13.13 -0.50
N LEU A 215 2.17 -14.24 -1.00
CA LEU A 215 2.88 -14.30 -2.29
C LEU A 215 2.18 -15.23 -3.29
N ALA A 216 0.94 -15.64 -3.02
CA ALA A 216 0.24 -16.59 -3.86
C ALA A 216 0.17 -16.12 -5.33
N GLY A 217 0.71 -16.95 -6.24
CA GLY A 217 0.71 -16.69 -7.68
C GLY A 217 1.85 -15.79 -8.19
N GLN A 218 2.75 -15.35 -7.34
CA GLN A 218 3.90 -14.53 -7.72
C GLN A 218 5.14 -15.38 -8.06
N GLU A 219 6.12 -14.81 -8.80
CA GLU A 219 7.27 -15.58 -9.31
C GLU A 219 8.24 -16.09 -8.24
N CYS A 220 8.34 -15.40 -7.09
CA CYS A 220 9.23 -15.80 -6.01
C CYS A 220 8.60 -16.79 -5.03
N ALA A 221 7.32 -17.15 -5.22
CA ALA A 221 6.58 -18.03 -4.34
C ALA A 221 6.75 -19.51 -4.71
N ASP A 222 7.14 -20.33 -3.73
CA ASP A 222 7.12 -21.77 -3.86
C ASP A 222 5.72 -22.32 -3.60
N VAL A 223 4.98 -22.59 -4.68
CA VAL A 223 3.62 -23.13 -4.64
C VAL A 223 3.53 -24.47 -3.89
N ASN A 224 4.62 -25.23 -3.79
CA ASN A 224 4.63 -26.49 -3.06
C ASN A 224 4.98 -26.33 -1.57
N ASN A 225 5.34 -25.11 -1.15
CA ASN A 225 5.69 -24.82 0.23
C ASN A 225 5.04 -23.52 0.70
N TYR A 226 3.70 -23.54 0.76
CA TYR A 226 2.86 -22.46 1.30
C TYR A 226 3.02 -21.09 0.61
N ASN A 227 3.55 -21.05 -0.62
CA ASN A 227 3.92 -19.81 -1.32
C ASN A 227 5.04 -19.03 -0.61
N ASP A 228 5.92 -19.71 0.12
CA ASP A 228 7.06 -19.06 0.77
C ASP A 228 8.17 -18.71 -0.24
N ARG A 229 9.00 -17.71 0.09
CA ARG A 229 10.18 -17.35 -0.71
C ARG A 229 11.21 -18.48 -0.65
N MET A 230 12.07 -18.59 -1.66
CA MET A 230 13.20 -19.54 -1.68
C MET A 230 14.53 -18.79 -1.58
N LEU A 231 15.42 -19.27 -0.71
CA LEU A 231 16.76 -18.70 -0.58
C LEU A 231 17.56 -18.95 -1.87
N PRO A 232 18.06 -17.91 -2.55
CA PRO A 232 18.88 -18.09 -3.76
C PRO A 232 20.22 -18.75 -3.44
N GLU A 233 20.94 -19.20 -4.46
CA GLU A 233 22.34 -19.60 -4.30
C GLU A 233 23.21 -18.38 -3.97
N PHE A 234 24.23 -18.57 -3.14
CA PHE A 234 25.18 -17.54 -2.74
C PHE A 234 26.58 -18.14 -2.53
N ASP A 235 27.61 -17.32 -2.74
CA ASP A 235 29.03 -17.69 -2.59
C ASP A 235 29.82 -16.67 -1.76
N GLY A 236 29.11 -15.82 -1.02
CA GLY A 236 29.64 -14.73 -0.21
C GLY A 236 28.57 -14.10 0.69
N ASP A 237 28.99 -13.16 1.54
CA ASP A 237 28.07 -12.32 2.29
C ASP A 237 27.10 -11.62 1.32
N THR A 238 25.80 -11.73 1.59
CA THR A 238 24.74 -11.36 0.64
C THR A 238 23.70 -10.48 1.33
N TYR A 239 23.13 -9.56 0.56
CA TYR A 239 22.05 -8.68 0.99
C TYR A 239 20.82 -8.95 0.12
N LEU A 240 19.73 -9.40 0.74
CA LEU A 240 18.47 -9.78 0.09
C LEU A 240 17.38 -8.79 0.51
N LEU A 241 17.06 -7.86 -0.38
CA LEU A 241 16.03 -6.84 -0.16
C LEU A 241 14.75 -7.19 -0.90
N HIS A 242 13.61 -7.01 -0.22
CA HIS A 242 12.29 -7.33 -0.73
C HIS A 242 11.25 -6.30 -0.32
N CYS A 243 10.12 -6.28 -1.04
CA CYS A 243 8.90 -5.62 -0.59
C CYS A 243 8.00 -6.62 0.14
N PHE A 244 7.37 -6.21 1.25
CA PHE A 244 6.46 -7.10 1.97
C PHE A 244 5.27 -7.49 1.08
N GLY A 245 5.05 -8.78 0.84
CA GLY A 245 3.96 -9.26 -0.01
C GLY A 245 4.16 -9.06 -1.51
N ASP A 246 5.35 -8.64 -1.95
CA ASP A 246 5.66 -8.48 -3.37
C ASP A 246 7.00 -9.14 -3.75
N CYS A 247 6.97 -9.91 -4.83
CA CYS A 247 8.09 -10.55 -5.48
C CYS A 247 8.72 -9.68 -6.58
N SER A 248 8.08 -8.58 -6.96
CA SER A 248 8.52 -7.69 -8.03
C SER A 248 9.64 -6.76 -7.57
N GLY A 249 10.47 -6.32 -8.53
CA GLY A 249 11.53 -5.34 -8.29
C GLY A 249 12.78 -5.88 -7.59
N ASP A 250 13.65 -4.95 -7.18
CA ASP A 250 14.87 -5.20 -6.40
C ASP A 250 14.66 -4.91 -4.90
N GLY A 251 13.40 -4.79 -4.48
CA GLY A 251 13.00 -4.44 -3.12
C GLY A 251 13.26 -2.98 -2.72
N VAL A 252 13.70 -2.12 -3.64
CA VAL A 252 13.86 -0.68 -3.39
C VAL A 252 12.61 0.07 -3.83
N GLY A 253 12.00 0.83 -2.91
CA GLY A 253 10.91 1.75 -3.23
C GLY A 253 9.59 1.02 -3.38
N CYS A 254 9.26 0.17 -2.41
CA CYS A 254 7.92 -0.40 -2.33
C CYS A 254 6.92 0.75 -2.27
N ALA A 255 6.05 0.86 -3.28
CA ALA A 255 5.03 1.90 -3.25
C ALA A 255 4.19 1.69 -2.00
N ALA A 256 4.06 2.72 -1.16
CA ALA A 256 3.13 2.68 -0.06
C ALA A 256 1.76 2.24 -0.58
N SER A 257 1.02 1.39 0.15
CA SER A 257 -0.29 0.94 -0.30
C SER A 257 -1.12 2.17 -0.62
N GLU A 258 -1.47 2.33 -1.89
CA GLU A 258 -2.24 3.50 -2.34
C GLU A 258 -3.73 3.35 -2.03
N ASP A 259 -4.15 2.26 -1.36
CA ASP A 259 -5.53 1.99 -0.96
C ASP A 259 -6.12 3.15 -0.13
N GLY A 260 -7.34 3.57 -0.50
CA GLY A 260 -8.08 4.65 0.18
C GLY A 260 -7.53 6.07 -0.05
N MET A 261 -6.57 6.25 -0.96
CA MET A 261 -6.03 7.58 -1.33
C MET A 261 -6.86 8.29 -2.41
N MET A 262 -7.95 7.67 -2.86
CA MET A 262 -8.97 8.23 -3.75
C MET A 262 -10.35 7.86 -3.21
N GLU A 263 -11.31 8.77 -3.37
CA GLU A 263 -12.71 8.57 -2.99
C GLU A 263 -13.68 9.06 -4.07
N LEU A 264 -14.89 8.53 -4.07
CA LEU A 264 -15.99 9.03 -4.88
C LEU A 264 -16.42 10.41 -4.35
N GLN A 265 -16.45 11.38 -5.25
CA GLN A 265 -16.80 12.77 -4.95
C GLN A 265 -18.14 13.16 -5.58
N GLY A 266 -18.46 12.64 -6.77
CA GLY A 266 -19.76 12.85 -7.39
C GLY A 266 -20.10 11.85 -8.49
N ILE A 267 -21.39 11.56 -8.63
CA ILE A 267 -21.95 10.63 -9.61
C ILE A 267 -22.89 11.43 -10.51
N ILE A 268 -22.70 11.34 -11.82
CA ILE A 268 -23.31 12.26 -12.78
C ILE A 268 -24.04 11.48 -13.88
N ASP A 269 -25.29 11.84 -14.10
CA ASP A 269 -26.12 11.41 -15.23
C ASP A 269 -26.88 12.62 -15.80
N PHE A 270 -26.23 13.44 -16.61
CA PHE A 270 -26.86 14.66 -17.15
C PHE A 270 -27.56 14.43 -18.48
N THR A 271 -28.70 15.11 -18.65
CA THR A 271 -29.19 15.45 -19.98
C THR A 271 -28.43 16.66 -20.50
N VAL A 272 -27.39 16.38 -21.30
CA VAL A 272 -26.62 17.40 -22.02
C VAL A 272 -27.20 17.65 -23.43
N PRO A 273 -26.96 18.81 -24.06
CA PRO A 273 -27.52 19.12 -25.38
C PRO A 273 -27.17 18.14 -26.51
N SER A 274 -26.04 17.43 -26.42
CA SER A 274 -25.68 16.38 -27.40
C SER A 274 -26.48 15.09 -27.20
N GLY A 275 -27.03 14.88 -26.00
CA GLY A 275 -27.86 13.73 -25.61
C GLY A 275 -27.11 12.41 -25.55
N GLY A 276 -27.86 11.31 -25.43
CA GLY A 276 -27.29 9.97 -25.36
C GLY A 276 -26.54 9.72 -24.06
N SER A 277 -25.34 9.14 -24.13
CA SER A 277 -24.49 8.87 -22.96
C SER A 277 -23.50 9.98 -22.64
N ASP A 278 -23.53 11.09 -23.37
CA ASP A 278 -22.47 12.10 -23.33
C ASP A 278 -22.39 12.85 -22.00
N GLY A 279 -23.51 12.93 -21.27
CA GLY A 279 -23.61 13.58 -19.96
C GLY A 279 -23.30 12.69 -18.76
N LYS A 280 -22.80 11.46 -18.98
CA LYS A 280 -22.47 10.51 -17.90
C LYS A 280 -21.02 10.66 -17.47
N ALA A 281 -20.79 10.77 -16.17
CA ALA A 281 -19.44 10.87 -15.62
C ALA A 281 -19.36 10.42 -14.15
N ILE A 282 -18.15 10.10 -13.71
CA ILE A 282 -17.80 9.87 -12.31
C ILE A 282 -16.75 10.89 -11.91
N HIS A 283 -16.93 11.54 -10.77
CA HIS A 283 -16.00 12.49 -10.19
C HIS A 283 -15.37 11.87 -8.95
N VAL A 284 -14.04 11.84 -8.90
CA VAL A 284 -13.26 11.36 -7.75
C VAL A 284 -12.37 12.46 -7.18
N LEU A 285 -12.15 12.42 -5.86
CA LEU A 285 -11.21 13.27 -5.14
C LEU A 285 -10.01 12.44 -4.71
N VAL A 286 -8.82 12.95 -4.97
CA VAL A 286 -7.56 12.35 -4.52
C VAL A 286 -7.25 12.89 -3.12
N THR A 287 -7.24 12.02 -2.11
CA THR A 287 -7.06 12.40 -0.70
C THR A 287 -5.59 12.35 -0.24
N ALA A 288 -4.72 11.68 -0.99
CA ALA A 288 -3.27 11.68 -0.82
C ALA A 288 -2.53 11.44 -2.16
N ASP A 289 -1.22 11.71 -2.24
CA ASP A 289 -0.45 11.64 -3.50
C ASP A 289 -0.39 10.21 -4.07
N ILE A 290 -0.97 9.99 -5.26
CA ILE A 290 -0.99 8.70 -5.96
C ILE A 290 0.04 8.71 -7.09
N ALA A 291 0.98 7.77 -7.07
CA ALA A 291 2.01 7.56 -8.08
C ALA A 291 1.47 6.84 -9.33
N ASP A 292 0.55 5.87 -9.16
CA ASP A 292 -0.02 5.12 -10.28
C ASP A 292 -1.55 4.94 -10.17
N LEU A 293 -2.27 5.78 -10.92
CA LEU A 293 -3.72 5.72 -11.06
C LEU A 293 -4.22 4.41 -11.67
N SER A 294 -3.38 3.64 -12.40
CA SER A 294 -3.83 2.41 -13.05
C SER A 294 -4.19 1.27 -12.09
N ASN A 295 -3.85 1.43 -10.80
CA ASN A 295 -4.28 0.54 -9.72
C ASN A 295 -5.75 0.76 -9.30
N TYR A 296 -6.38 1.83 -9.80
CA TYR A 296 -7.76 2.18 -9.50
C TYR A 296 -8.70 1.88 -10.67
N GLY A 297 -9.95 1.61 -10.31
CA GLY A 297 -11.01 1.45 -11.31
C GLY A 297 -12.41 1.70 -10.77
N ILE A 298 -13.38 1.66 -11.68
CA ILE A 298 -14.79 1.90 -11.42
C ILE A 298 -15.60 0.69 -11.91
N GLY A 299 -16.56 0.26 -11.10
CA GLY A 299 -17.64 -0.66 -11.49
C GLY A 299 -18.99 0.03 -11.43
N VAL A 300 -19.89 -0.32 -12.35
CA VAL A 300 -21.28 0.15 -12.39
C VAL A 300 -22.21 -1.05 -12.16
N ALA A 301 -22.87 -1.09 -11.01
CA ALA A 301 -23.83 -2.14 -10.69
C ALA A 301 -25.19 -1.79 -11.31
N ASN A 302 -25.42 -2.28 -12.53
CA ASN A 302 -26.55 -1.86 -13.34
C ASN A 302 -27.88 -2.44 -12.81
N ASN A 303 -28.85 -1.56 -12.54
CA ASN A 303 -30.26 -1.85 -12.27
C ASN A 303 -30.47 -2.86 -11.12
N GLY A 304 -29.65 -2.74 -10.06
CA GLY A 304 -29.70 -3.64 -8.90
C GLY A 304 -29.31 -5.09 -9.18
N GLY A 305 -28.50 -5.33 -10.22
CA GLY A 305 -28.03 -6.66 -10.61
C GLY A 305 -27.01 -7.30 -9.67
N GLY A 306 -26.49 -6.54 -8.70
CA GLY A 306 -25.30 -6.87 -7.93
C GLY A 306 -24.03 -6.34 -8.62
N THR A 307 -22.87 -6.54 -7.97
CA THR A 307 -21.57 -6.17 -8.53
C THR A 307 -21.27 -6.96 -9.81
N ASP A 308 -20.89 -6.26 -10.87
CA ASP A 308 -20.40 -6.83 -12.14
C ASP A 308 -18.86 -6.81 -12.21
N GLY A 309 -18.19 -6.41 -11.12
CA GLY A 309 -16.74 -6.26 -11.01
C GLY A 309 -16.22 -4.91 -11.49
N GLU A 310 -14.90 -4.81 -11.58
CA GLU A 310 -14.20 -3.62 -12.08
C GLU A 310 -14.31 -3.52 -13.62
N GLU A 311 -14.90 -2.44 -14.13
CA GLU A 311 -15.25 -2.31 -15.55
C GLU A 311 -14.51 -1.20 -16.29
N TYR A 312 -14.09 -0.14 -15.57
CA TYR A 312 -13.23 0.92 -16.10
C TYR A 312 -11.95 0.98 -15.27
N PHE A 313 -10.82 0.75 -15.92
CA PHE A 313 -9.49 0.94 -15.32
C PHE A 313 -9.01 2.35 -15.62
N LEU A 314 -8.53 3.07 -14.61
CA LEU A 314 -7.89 4.36 -14.84
C LEU A 314 -6.58 4.15 -15.64
N PRO A 315 -6.17 5.11 -16.49
CA PRO A 315 -4.94 5.00 -17.25
C PRO A 315 -3.71 5.20 -16.33
N GLU A 316 -2.56 4.68 -16.77
CA GLU A 316 -1.26 4.98 -16.13
C GLU A 316 -1.07 6.49 -15.99
N GLY A 317 -0.67 6.94 -14.80
CA GLY A 317 -0.51 8.35 -14.47
C GLY A 317 -0.43 8.57 -12.96
N SER A 318 -0.12 9.79 -12.54
CA SER A 318 -0.09 10.17 -11.12
C SER A 318 -1.10 11.27 -10.83
N ALA A 319 -1.48 11.40 -9.56
CA ALA A 319 -2.26 12.51 -9.05
C ALA A 319 -1.75 12.95 -7.68
N THR A 320 -2.00 14.21 -7.34
CA THR A 320 -1.58 14.79 -6.05
C THR A 320 -2.76 15.00 -5.13
N ALA A 321 -2.51 14.98 -3.83
CA ALA A 321 -3.53 15.19 -2.81
C ALA A 321 -4.31 16.51 -3.06
N GLY A 322 -5.63 16.43 -3.00
CA GLY A 322 -6.57 17.51 -3.26
C GLY A 322 -6.99 17.66 -4.72
N GLN A 323 -6.48 16.86 -5.65
CA GLN A 323 -6.88 16.95 -7.05
C GLN A 323 -8.26 16.32 -7.30
N HIS A 324 -9.03 16.99 -8.16
CA HIS A 324 -10.32 16.53 -8.64
C HIS A 324 -10.21 15.95 -10.05
N ILE A 325 -10.64 14.70 -10.23
CA ILE A 325 -10.57 14.00 -11.51
C ILE A 325 -11.99 13.68 -12.00
N LEU A 326 -12.30 14.07 -13.24
CA LEU A 326 -13.57 13.75 -13.90
C LEU A 326 -13.37 12.64 -14.94
N ILE A 327 -14.02 11.49 -14.73
CA ILE A 327 -14.04 10.35 -15.65
C ILE A 327 -15.33 10.44 -16.47
N ALA A 328 -15.25 10.98 -17.68
CA ALA A 328 -16.42 11.37 -18.48
C ALA A 328 -16.58 10.55 -19.76
N ARG A 329 -17.82 10.17 -20.09
CA ARG A 329 -18.14 9.49 -21.37
C ARG A 329 -17.87 10.33 -22.60
N SER A 330 -18.00 11.64 -22.48
CA SER A 330 -17.64 12.59 -23.52
C SER A 330 -17.06 13.84 -22.87
N PRO A 331 -15.73 13.90 -22.66
CA PRO A 331 -15.07 15.07 -22.07
C PRO A 331 -15.46 16.39 -22.77
N ALA A 332 -15.57 16.36 -24.11
CA ALA A 332 -15.94 17.53 -24.89
C ALA A 332 -17.39 17.99 -24.65
N ALA A 333 -18.34 17.08 -24.45
CA ALA A 333 -19.72 17.44 -24.13
C ALA A 333 -19.85 17.97 -22.70
N MET A 334 -19.14 17.37 -21.75
CA MET A 334 -19.09 17.82 -20.36
C MET A 334 -18.48 19.22 -20.24
N GLU A 335 -17.35 19.48 -20.91
CA GLU A 335 -16.75 20.82 -20.98
C GLU A 335 -17.72 21.83 -21.60
N ALA A 336 -18.38 21.48 -22.70
CA ALA A 336 -19.36 22.35 -23.36
C ALA A 336 -20.60 22.64 -22.48
N TYR A 337 -20.96 21.70 -21.60
CA TYR A 337 -22.02 21.87 -20.61
C TYR A 337 -21.54 22.64 -19.35
N GLY A 338 -20.30 23.14 -19.33
CA GLY A 338 -19.78 23.96 -18.24
C GLY A 338 -19.14 23.19 -17.09
N MET A 339 -18.93 21.88 -17.24
CA MET A 339 -18.23 21.04 -16.25
C MET A 339 -16.72 21.26 -16.36
N THR A 340 -16.27 22.38 -15.79
CA THR A 340 -14.87 22.86 -15.83
C THR A 340 -14.31 22.98 -14.41
N GLY A 341 -12.99 23.16 -14.28
CA GLY A 341 -12.32 23.32 -12.98
C GLY A 341 -11.68 22.05 -12.40
N PHE A 342 -11.85 20.90 -13.05
CA PHE A 342 -11.19 19.64 -12.68
C PHE A 342 -9.70 19.69 -13.03
N ASP A 343 -8.85 19.12 -12.19
CA ASP A 343 -7.41 19.00 -12.41
C ASP A 343 -7.08 18.04 -13.55
N GLN A 344 -7.86 16.95 -13.66
CA GLN A 344 -7.75 16.00 -14.75
C GLN A 344 -9.15 15.62 -15.28
N VAL A 345 -9.24 15.43 -16.60
CA VAL A 345 -10.45 14.92 -17.26
C VAL A 345 -10.06 13.72 -18.11
N LEU A 346 -10.58 12.56 -17.74
CA LEU A 346 -10.29 11.26 -18.35
C LEU A 346 -11.48 10.83 -19.22
N GLU A 347 -11.19 10.26 -20.39
CA GLU A 347 -12.22 9.70 -21.27
C GLU A 347 -12.59 8.29 -20.80
N ALA A 348 -13.88 8.10 -20.54
CA ALA A 348 -14.46 6.84 -20.09
C ALA A 348 -14.88 5.95 -21.27
N SER A 349 -14.94 4.64 -21.02
CA SER A 349 -15.41 3.65 -22.00
C SER A 349 -16.93 3.45 -21.94
N SER A 350 -17.46 2.49 -22.72
CA SER A 350 -18.87 2.12 -22.63
C SER A 350 -19.34 1.61 -21.25
N SER A 351 -18.39 1.24 -20.37
CA SER A 351 -18.62 0.76 -19.01
C SER A 351 -19.20 1.79 -18.04
N ILE A 352 -18.92 3.09 -18.22
CA ILE A 352 -19.61 4.13 -17.45
C ILE A 352 -21.00 4.32 -18.06
N SER A 353 -21.94 3.45 -17.68
CA SER A 353 -23.25 3.27 -18.30
C SER A 353 -24.44 3.74 -17.47
N GLN A 354 -24.20 4.16 -16.22
CA GLN A 354 -25.23 4.46 -15.24
C GLN A 354 -26.30 5.41 -15.77
N ASN A 355 -27.58 5.17 -15.47
CA ASN A 355 -28.74 5.89 -15.95
C ASN A 355 -29.55 6.59 -14.85
N GLY A 356 -28.87 6.96 -13.77
CA GLY A 356 -29.45 7.78 -12.71
C GLY A 356 -29.98 7.01 -11.52
N ASP A 357 -29.90 5.69 -11.54
CA ASP A 357 -30.44 4.81 -10.51
C ASP A 357 -29.55 3.59 -10.27
N ASP A 358 -28.30 3.62 -10.76
CA ASP A 358 -27.31 2.56 -10.58
C ASP A 358 -26.30 2.91 -9.50
N ALA A 359 -25.88 1.89 -8.75
CA ALA A 359 -24.83 2.01 -7.75
C ALA A 359 -23.45 1.99 -8.42
N ILE A 360 -22.49 2.71 -7.82
CA ILE A 360 -21.13 2.86 -8.34
C ILE A 360 -20.15 2.33 -7.29
N GLU A 361 -19.18 1.55 -7.74
CA GLU A 361 -18.12 0.96 -6.90
C GLU A 361 -16.76 1.51 -7.33
N LEU A 362 -15.95 1.97 -6.37
CA LEU A 362 -14.55 2.33 -6.55
C LEU A 362 -13.68 1.14 -6.15
N TYR A 363 -12.70 0.80 -6.99
CA TYR A 363 -11.79 -0.32 -6.81
C TYR A 363 -10.35 0.14 -6.60
N PHE A 364 -9.59 -0.65 -5.83
CA PHE A 364 -8.13 -0.61 -5.77
C PHE A 364 -7.58 -2.04 -5.79
N GLY A 365 -6.62 -2.31 -6.68
CA GLY A 365 -6.02 -3.64 -6.80
C GLY A 365 -7.03 -4.78 -7.02
N GLY A 366 -8.16 -4.49 -7.68
CA GLY A 366 -9.25 -5.44 -7.93
C GLY A 366 -10.21 -5.67 -6.77
N SER A 367 -10.08 -4.97 -5.65
CA SER A 367 -11.02 -5.01 -4.51
C SER A 367 -11.86 -3.74 -4.41
N VAL A 368 -13.13 -3.86 -4.02
CA VAL A 368 -14.00 -2.70 -3.77
C VAL A 368 -13.55 -1.97 -2.50
N ILE A 369 -13.31 -0.67 -2.61
CA ILE A 369 -12.88 0.20 -1.50
C ILE A 369 -13.95 1.23 -1.13
N GLU A 370 -14.88 1.54 -2.04
CA GLU A 370 -16.01 2.42 -1.77
C GLU A 370 -17.22 2.07 -2.63
N THR A 371 -18.43 2.37 -2.14
CA THR A 371 -19.68 2.17 -2.87
C THR A 371 -20.63 3.36 -2.66
N PHE A 372 -21.16 3.89 -3.77
CA PHE A 372 -22.33 4.77 -3.78
C PHE A 372 -23.58 3.96 -4.15
N GLY A 373 -24.67 4.14 -3.40
CA GLY A 373 -25.92 3.38 -3.60
C GLY A 373 -25.86 1.97 -3.00
N ASP A 374 -26.74 1.09 -3.47
CA ASP A 374 -26.78 -0.33 -3.10
C ASP A 374 -26.70 -1.17 -4.39
N PRO A 375 -25.61 -1.94 -4.62
CA PRO A 375 -25.42 -2.73 -5.83
C PRO A 375 -26.54 -3.74 -6.12
N ASP A 376 -27.26 -4.19 -5.10
CA ASP A 376 -28.33 -5.20 -5.22
C ASP A 376 -29.74 -4.57 -5.37
N VAL A 377 -29.83 -3.24 -5.49
CA VAL A 377 -31.10 -2.50 -5.54
C VAL A 377 -31.13 -1.55 -6.74
N ASP A 378 -32.22 -1.60 -7.50
CA ASP A 378 -32.56 -0.59 -8.52
C ASP A 378 -32.96 0.71 -7.79
N GLY A 379 -32.24 1.79 -8.06
CA GLY A 379 -32.39 3.08 -7.39
C GLY A 379 -33.62 3.88 -7.80
N THR A 380 -34.42 3.44 -8.78
CA THR A 380 -35.61 4.18 -9.22
C THR A 380 -36.56 4.42 -8.04
N GLY A 381 -36.80 5.68 -7.70
CA GLY A 381 -37.64 6.10 -6.57
C GLY A 381 -37.02 5.96 -5.18
N GLU A 382 -35.76 5.53 -5.08
CA GLU A 382 -35.00 5.49 -3.83
C GLU A 382 -34.38 6.87 -3.50
N ALA A 383 -33.94 7.05 -2.26
CA ALA A 383 -33.38 8.32 -1.80
C ALA A 383 -32.08 8.73 -2.50
N TRP A 384 -31.46 7.80 -3.23
CA TRP A 384 -30.21 7.99 -3.95
C TRP A 384 -30.41 8.07 -5.47
N GLU A 385 -31.64 8.22 -5.97
CA GLU A 385 -31.95 8.47 -7.38
C GLU A 385 -31.39 9.84 -7.85
N TYR A 386 -30.77 9.85 -9.03
CA TYR A 386 -30.09 10.98 -9.66
C TYR A 386 -30.29 11.03 -11.19
N THR A 387 -31.39 10.47 -11.71
CA THR A 387 -31.74 10.52 -13.14
C THR A 387 -31.79 11.95 -13.66
N ASP A 388 -31.09 12.16 -14.78
CA ASP A 388 -30.95 13.48 -15.42
C ASP A 388 -30.49 14.56 -14.42
N SER A 389 -29.58 14.17 -13.53
CA SER A 389 -29.13 14.90 -12.33
C SER A 389 -27.74 14.43 -11.85
N TRP A 390 -27.44 14.65 -10.57
CA TRP A 390 -26.20 14.27 -9.91
C TRP A 390 -26.39 13.88 -8.43
N ALA A 391 -25.46 13.09 -7.92
CA ALA A 391 -25.15 12.99 -6.50
C ALA A 391 -23.74 13.55 -6.23
N TYR A 392 -23.54 14.23 -5.10
CA TYR A 392 -22.26 14.87 -4.74
C TYR A 392 -22.02 14.78 -3.23
N LYS A 393 -20.82 14.37 -2.84
CA LYS A 393 -20.45 14.18 -1.44
C LYS A 393 -19.93 15.48 -0.81
N ILE A 394 -20.46 15.88 0.34
CA ILE A 394 -19.98 17.03 1.14
C ILE A 394 -19.82 16.54 2.57
N ASP A 395 -18.61 16.69 3.14
CA ASP A 395 -18.30 16.23 4.51
C ASP A 395 -18.75 14.77 4.75
N ASP A 396 -18.36 13.85 3.85
CA ASP A 396 -18.72 12.43 3.84
C ASP A 396 -20.21 12.10 3.70
N ALA A 397 -21.06 13.10 3.44
CA ALA A 397 -22.49 12.92 3.24
C ALA A 397 -22.91 13.19 1.79
N TRP A 398 -23.68 12.28 1.21
CA TRP A 398 -24.24 12.47 -0.12
C TRP A 398 -25.36 13.51 -0.14
N THR A 399 -25.25 14.43 -1.10
CA THR A 399 -26.26 15.41 -1.48
C THR A 399 -26.67 15.17 -2.93
N TYR A 400 -27.86 15.63 -3.32
CA TYR A 400 -28.47 15.24 -4.59
C TYR A 400 -29.09 16.45 -5.29
N GLY A 401 -28.96 16.48 -6.62
CA GLY A 401 -29.82 17.29 -7.46
C GLY A 401 -31.23 16.70 -7.51
N GLY A 402 -32.22 17.51 -7.93
CA GLY A 402 -33.56 16.98 -8.19
C GLY A 402 -33.55 16.07 -9.42
N VAL A 403 -34.43 15.08 -9.50
CA VAL A 403 -34.62 14.30 -10.74
C VAL A 403 -35.05 15.23 -11.88
N ASP A 404 -34.56 14.96 -13.10
CA ASP A 404 -34.81 15.73 -14.33
C ASP A 404 -34.33 17.20 -14.29
N CYS A 405 -33.51 17.58 -13.31
CA CYS A 405 -33.19 18.99 -13.09
C CYS A 405 -32.24 19.57 -14.15
N THR A 406 -31.56 18.73 -14.93
CA THR A 406 -30.74 19.14 -16.08
C THR A 406 -31.54 19.23 -17.39
N ASP A 407 -32.80 18.81 -17.41
CA ASP A 407 -33.61 18.80 -18.62
C ASP A 407 -33.77 20.18 -19.25
N GLY A 408 -33.44 20.26 -20.55
CA GLY A 408 -33.61 21.47 -21.35
C GLY A 408 -32.63 22.60 -21.03
N SER A 409 -31.67 22.37 -20.13
CA SER A 409 -30.57 23.30 -19.87
C SER A 409 -29.47 23.18 -20.92
N THR A 410 -28.63 24.21 -21.03
CA THR A 410 -27.50 24.21 -21.96
C THR A 410 -26.15 24.10 -21.26
N THR A 411 -26.12 24.36 -19.95
CA THR A 411 -24.98 24.29 -19.05
C THR A 411 -25.44 23.79 -17.67
N THR A 412 -24.52 23.40 -16.81
CA THR A 412 -24.86 23.10 -15.42
C THR A 412 -25.39 24.34 -14.68
N CYS A 413 -24.93 25.55 -15.04
CA CYS A 413 -25.28 26.79 -14.33
C CYS A 413 -26.65 27.37 -14.65
N ASP A 414 -27.24 27.05 -15.81
CA ASP A 414 -28.62 27.39 -16.16
C ASP A 414 -29.60 26.23 -15.89
N SER A 415 -29.11 25.11 -15.35
CA SER A 415 -29.95 23.99 -14.90
C SER A 415 -30.71 24.33 -13.59
N GLY A 416 -31.70 23.52 -13.25
CA GLY A 416 -32.40 23.62 -11.97
C GLY A 416 -31.56 23.18 -10.77
N CYS A 417 -30.34 22.67 -11.00
CA CYS A 417 -29.47 22.03 -10.02
C CYS A 417 -27.99 22.18 -10.42
N PRO A 418 -27.40 23.39 -10.32
CA PRO A 418 -25.98 23.57 -10.61
C PRO A 418 -25.11 22.54 -9.87
N TYR A 419 -24.15 21.96 -10.59
CA TYR A 419 -23.25 20.95 -10.02
C TYR A 419 -22.36 21.60 -8.96
N PRO A 420 -22.30 21.10 -7.71
CA PRO A 420 -21.72 21.86 -6.59
C PRO A 420 -20.24 22.21 -6.72
N PHE A 421 -19.47 21.43 -7.48
CA PHE A 421 -18.04 21.70 -7.71
C PHE A 421 -17.81 22.82 -8.75
N VAL A 422 -18.79 23.09 -9.60
CA VAL A 422 -18.66 24.11 -10.64
C VAL A 422 -19.06 25.47 -10.09
N GLU A 423 -18.12 26.40 -10.13
CA GLU A 423 -18.35 27.80 -9.81
C GLU A 423 -19.18 28.46 -10.90
N CYS A 424 -20.50 28.43 -10.73
CA CYS A 424 -21.42 29.15 -11.58
C CYS A 424 -21.33 30.64 -11.28
N SER A 425 -20.39 31.34 -11.93
CA SER A 425 -20.27 32.78 -11.80
C SER A 425 -21.62 33.41 -12.19
N ALA A 426 -22.33 33.98 -11.22
CA ALA A 426 -23.22 35.08 -11.55
C ALA A 426 -22.36 36.09 -12.32
N GLY A 427 -22.78 36.47 -13.53
CA GLY A 427 -21.99 37.33 -14.42
C GLY A 427 -21.52 38.62 -13.73
N PRO A 428 -20.68 39.45 -14.40
CA PRO A 428 -20.15 40.66 -13.80
C PRO A 428 -21.27 41.49 -13.18
N CYS A 429 -21.15 41.82 -11.89
CA CYS A 429 -22.19 42.53 -11.17
C CYS A 429 -22.49 43.85 -11.90
N PRO A 430 -23.71 44.03 -12.43
CA PRO A 430 -24.00 45.15 -13.31
C PRO A 430 -23.94 46.48 -12.53
N ALA A 431 -23.48 47.54 -13.18
CA ALA A 431 -23.43 48.87 -12.57
C ALA A 431 -24.84 49.36 -12.19
N PRO A 432 -24.98 50.14 -11.09
CA PRO A 432 -26.27 50.66 -10.66
C PRO A 432 -26.98 51.46 -11.76
N ASP A 433 -28.24 51.16 -12.07
CA ASP A 433 -29.07 51.94 -13.00
C ASP A 433 -29.81 53.07 -12.27
N ILE A 434 -29.10 54.16 -12.03
CA ILE A 434 -29.61 55.32 -11.29
C ILE A 434 -30.37 56.23 -12.24
N THR A 435 -31.65 56.47 -11.91
CA THR A 435 -32.52 57.36 -12.68
C THR A 435 -32.58 58.77 -12.11
N SER A 436 -32.34 58.95 -10.80
CA SER A 436 -32.34 60.25 -10.14
C SER A 436 -31.49 60.26 -8.87
N TRP A 437 -30.83 61.38 -8.63
CA TRP A 437 -30.10 61.68 -7.40
C TRP A 437 -30.44 63.11 -6.97
N SER A 438 -30.93 63.28 -5.74
CA SER A 438 -31.24 64.61 -5.21
C SER A 438 -30.90 64.76 -3.73
N MET A 439 -30.35 65.91 -3.36
CA MET A 439 -30.03 66.23 -1.97
C MET A 439 -31.22 66.87 -1.24
N THR A 440 -31.45 66.48 0.02
CA THR A 440 -32.44 67.09 0.91
C THR A 440 -31.76 68.09 1.86
N GLY A 441 -32.49 68.60 2.87
CA GLY A 441 -31.90 69.47 3.90
C GLY A 441 -30.95 68.74 4.85
N ASP A 442 -31.08 67.41 4.94
CA ASP A 442 -30.47 66.56 5.95
C ASP A 442 -30.08 65.17 5.40
N GLY A 443 -29.96 65.02 4.08
CA GLY A 443 -29.88 63.71 3.44
C GLY A 443 -29.80 63.74 1.92
N ALA A 444 -30.03 62.57 1.32
CA ALA A 444 -30.06 62.35 -0.13
C ALA A 444 -31.13 61.30 -0.48
N ILE A 445 -31.80 61.49 -1.61
CA ILE A 445 -32.77 60.56 -2.19
C ILE A 445 -32.17 59.99 -3.48
N PHE A 446 -32.16 58.67 -3.59
CA PHE A 446 -31.65 57.90 -4.71
C PHE A 446 -32.81 57.13 -5.36
N ASP A 447 -32.95 57.25 -6.67
CA ASP A 447 -33.95 56.53 -7.45
C ASP A 447 -33.29 55.84 -8.64
N GLY A 448 -33.80 54.67 -9.03
CA GLY A 448 -33.14 53.76 -9.96
C GLY A 448 -33.98 52.53 -10.28
N ASN A 449 -33.52 51.73 -11.24
CA ASN A 449 -34.13 50.44 -11.59
C ASN A 449 -33.38 49.31 -10.87
N ASN A 450 -34.10 48.48 -10.10
CA ASN A 450 -33.53 47.26 -9.51
C ASN A 450 -33.28 46.22 -10.62
N GLN A 451 -32.10 45.60 -10.62
CA GLN A 451 -31.63 44.68 -11.65
C GLN A 451 -31.58 43.24 -11.12
N ASP A 452 -31.88 42.25 -11.97
CA ASP A 452 -31.77 40.84 -11.60
C ASP A 452 -30.32 40.48 -11.24
N GLY A 453 -30.14 39.74 -10.13
CA GLY A 453 -28.82 39.36 -9.61
C GLY A 453 -28.15 40.40 -8.70
N VAL A 454 -28.72 41.61 -8.56
CA VAL A 454 -28.26 42.61 -7.58
C VAL A 454 -29.05 42.43 -6.28
N ILE A 455 -28.35 42.13 -5.19
CA ILE A 455 -28.92 41.92 -3.85
C ILE A 455 -28.88 43.18 -2.97
N GLY A 456 -28.17 44.22 -3.41
CA GLY A 456 -28.12 45.51 -2.72
C GLY A 456 -27.15 46.49 -3.37
N TYR A 457 -26.94 47.62 -2.70
CA TYR A 457 -26.09 48.70 -3.14
C TYR A 457 -25.24 49.25 -2.00
N GLN A 458 -24.04 49.70 -2.33
CA GLN A 458 -23.13 50.33 -1.38
C GLN A 458 -22.77 51.73 -1.84
N ILE A 459 -22.88 52.69 -0.94
CA ILE A 459 -22.48 54.09 -1.11
C ILE A 459 -21.25 54.38 -0.25
N GLU A 460 -20.26 55.02 -0.83
CA GLU A 460 -19.20 55.68 -0.09
C GLU A 460 -19.36 57.20 -0.15
N TYR A 461 -19.24 57.87 1.01
CA TYR A 461 -19.33 59.33 1.06
C TYR A 461 -18.43 59.98 2.10
N SER A 462 -17.99 61.22 1.81
CA SER A 462 -17.12 62.00 2.69
C SER A 462 -17.27 63.51 2.43
N THR A 463 -16.89 64.36 3.39
CA THR A 463 -16.86 65.83 3.21
C THR A 463 -15.62 66.31 2.43
N SER A 464 -14.73 65.40 2.05
CA SER A 464 -13.58 65.64 1.18
C SER A 464 -13.53 64.58 0.07
N THR A 465 -12.86 64.87 -1.05
CA THR A 465 -12.61 63.89 -2.11
C THR A 465 -11.83 62.69 -1.58
N PHE A 466 -12.01 61.51 -2.17
CA PHE A 466 -11.34 60.26 -1.77
C PHE A 466 -11.14 59.32 -2.98
N THR A 467 -10.39 58.24 -2.81
CA THR A 467 -10.31 57.15 -3.79
C THR A 467 -11.32 56.06 -3.41
N PRO A 468 -12.30 55.73 -4.26
CA PRO A 468 -13.30 54.72 -3.92
C PRO A 468 -12.68 53.38 -3.48
N GLY A 469 -13.16 52.82 -2.37
CA GLY A 469 -12.66 51.57 -1.78
C GLY A 469 -11.34 51.69 -1.00
N ASP A 470 -10.79 52.89 -0.81
CA ASP A 470 -9.56 53.08 -0.01
C ASP A 470 -9.78 53.05 1.51
N GLY A 471 -11.03 52.93 1.95
CA GLY A 471 -11.42 52.87 3.36
C GLY A 471 -11.41 54.21 4.11
N THR A 472 -11.27 55.34 3.40
CA THR A 472 -11.26 56.69 4.01
C THR A 472 -12.62 57.37 4.05
N ALA A 473 -13.60 56.86 3.31
CA ALA A 473 -14.97 57.35 3.27
C ALA A 473 -15.90 56.58 4.23
N THR A 474 -17.06 57.17 4.53
CA THR A 474 -18.13 56.49 5.26
C THR A 474 -18.89 55.58 4.30
N VAL A 475 -19.07 54.31 4.67
CA VAL A 475 -19.82 53.32 3.90
C VAL A 475 -21.27 53.26 4.38
N TYR A 476 -22.21 53.18 3.44
CA TYR A 476 -23.63 53.03 3.70
C TYR A 476 -24.27 52.05 2.70
N GLU A 477 -25.07 51.12 3.19
CA GLU A 477 -25.66 50.04 2.39
C GLU A 477 -27.18 50.08 2.42
N PHE A 478 -27.80 49.65 1.32
CA PHE A 478 -29.25 49.53 1.20
C PHE A 478 -29.66 48.50 0.14
N ASP A 479 -30.83 47.90 0.28
CA ASP A 479 -31.19 46.68 -0.46
C ASP A 479 -31.81 46.96 -1.85
N SER A 480 -32.44 48.13 -2.06
CA SER A 480 -33.15 48.40 -3.31
C SER A 480 -33.46 49.89 -3.54
N PHE A 481 -33.60 50.31 -4.79
CA PHE A 481 -34.18 51.61 -5.15
C PHE A 481 -35.74 51.59 -5.12
N PRO A 482 -36.39 52.73 -4.85
CA PRO A 482 -35.81 54.00 -4.40
C PRO A 482 -35.38 53.95 -2.93
N HIS A 483 -34.35 54.72 -2.57
CA HIS A 483 -33.82 54.77 -1.21
C HIS A 483 -33.57 56.20 -0.72
N THR A 484 -33.58 56.41 0.61
CA THR A 484 -33.30 57.71 1.22
C THR A 484 -32.27 57.58 2.33
N LEU A 485 -31.13 58.25 2.16
CA LEU A 485 -30.14 58.46 3.21
C LEU A 485 -30.50 59.72 4.01
N THR A 486 -30.48 59.63 5.33
CA THR A 486 -30.74 60.75 6.25
C THR A 486 -29.59 60.90 7.24
N GLY A 487 -29.51 62.04 7.93
CA GLY A 487 -28.49 62.31 8.95
C GLY A 487 -27.25 63.03 8.42
N LEU A 488 -27.33 63.61 7.22
CA LEU A 488 -26.28 64.49 6.69
C LEU A 488 -26.44 65.90 7.25
N GLU A 489 -25.33 66.60 7.46
CA GLU A 489 -25.36 67.98 7.95
C GLU A 489 -25.89 68.92 6.86
N SER A 490 -26.79 69.82 7.23
CA SER A 490 -27.37 70.79 6.30
C SER A 490 -26.33 71.78 5.77
N ASN A 491 -26.48 72.23 4.52
CA ASN A 491 -25.55 73.16 3.87
C ASN A 491 -24.09 72.68 3.85
N THR A 492 -23.89 71.37 3.68
CA THR A 492 -22.58 70.72 3.64
C THR A 492 -22.39 70.01 2.30
N THR A 493 -21.22 70.19 1.70
CA THR A 493 -20.81 69.47 0.49
C THR A 493 -20.25 68.11 0.87
N TYR A 494 -20.79 67.06 0.25
CA TYR A 494 -20.33 65.70 0.34
C TYR A 494 -19.92 65.21 -1.05
N TYR A 495 -18.93 64.34 -1.08
CA TYR A 495 -18.48 63.59 -2.23
C TYR A 495 -19.07 62.19 -2.13
N PHE A 496 -19.70 61.68 -3.18
CA PHE A 496 -20.35 60.36 -3.16
C PHE A 496 -19.95 59.49 -4.35
N THR A 497 -19.95 58.18 -4.13
CA THR A 497 -19.92 57.15 -5.19
C THR A 497 -20.78 55.96 -4.75
N ILE A 498 -21.22 55.13 -5.71
CA ILE A 498 -22.13 54.01 -5.47
C ILE A 498 -21.78 52.81 -6.37
N ARG A 499 -21.97 51.59 -5.86
CA ARG A 499 -21.82 50.34 -6.63
C ARG A 499 -22.91 49.33 -6.28
N SER A 500 -23.15 48.38 -7.18
CA SER A 500 -24.04 47.24 -6.96
C SER A 500 -23.33 46.14 -6.17
N VAL A 501 -24.11 45.39 -5.39
CA VAL A 501 -23.69 44.20 -4.64
C VAL A 501 -24.48 43.01 -5.18
N CYS A 502 -23.80 41.96 -5.65
CA CYS A 502 -24.43 40.77 -6.24
C CYS A 502 -24.19 39.48 -5.43
N GLY A 503 -23.35 39.54 -4.40
CA GLY A 503 -23.00 38.42 -3.52
C GLY A 503 -21.84 38.79 -2.60
N ASP A 504 -21.35 37.82 -1.83
CA ASP A 504 -20.16 37.99 -1.02
C ASP A 504 -18.95 38.22 -1.94
N ASP A 505 -18.28 39.36 -1.78
CA ASP A 505 -17.16 39.82 -2.61
C ASP A 505 -17.43 40.01 -4.12
N ASN A 506 -18.70 39.96 -4.56
CA ASN A 506 -19.09 40.27 -5.94
C ASN A 506 -19.75 41.65 -6.04
N TYR A 507 -19.00 42.62 -6.55
CA TYR A 507 -19.40 44.03 -6.68
C TYR A 507 -19.23 44.55 -8.10
N SER A 508 -20.04 45.53 -8.49
CA SER A 508 -19.74 46.31 -9.69
C SER A 508 -18.56 47.25 -9.45
N ASP A 509 -18.00 47.80 -10.53
CA ASP A 509 -17.17 49.00 -10.42
C ASP A 509 -17.96 50.14 -9.74
N TRP A 510 -17.23 51.04 -9.09
CA TRP A 510 -17.79 52.26 -8.52
C TRP A 510 -18.32 53.17 -9.63
N SER A 511 -19.53 53.70 -9.42
CA SER A 511 -20.25 54.57 -10.35
C SER A 511 -20.48 55.97 -9.76
N ASP A 512 -20.46 56.96 -10.64
CA ASP A 512 -20.74 58.37 -10.41
C ASP A 512 -21.35 58.99 -11.69
N ASN A 513 -21.72 60.28 -11.68
CA ASN A 513 -22.24 61.00 -12.83
C ASN A 513 -21.12 61.44 -13.80
N GLY A 514 -20.47 60.46 -14.42
CA GLY A 514 -19.42 60.72 -15.42
C GLY A 514 -18.35 59.63 -15.54
N ASN A 515 -18.33 58.68 -14.61
CA ASN A 515 -17.25 57.73 -14.35
C ASN A 515 -15.88 58.41 -14.15
N ASP A 516 -15.82 59.54 -13.42
CA ASP A 516 -14.58 60.29 -13.17
C ASP A 516 -14.14 60.42 -11.70
N GLY A 517 -14.88 59.82 -10.77
CA GLY A 517 -14.63 59.79 -9.32
C GLY A 517 -15.79 60.36 -8.49
N PRO A 518 -15.65 60.42 -7.16
CA PRO A 518 -16.74 60.86 -6.29
C PRO A 518 -17.28 62.26 -6.62
N ASP A 519 -18.59 62.38 -6.85
CA ASP A 519 -19.25 63.63 -7.23
C ASP A 519 -19.58 64.52 -6.04
N ALA A 520 -19.39 65.83 -6.21
CA ALA A 520 -19.74 66.83 -5.20
C ALA A 520 -21.24 67.16 -5.20
N TRP A 521 -21.91 66.89 -4.08
CA TRP A 521 -23.32 67.19 -3.85
C TRP A 521 -23.50 67.95 -2.54
N THR A 522 -24.33 69.01 -2.56
CA THR A 522 -24.51 69.87 -1.37
C THR A 522 -25.93 69.73 -0.83
N THR A 523 -26.05 69.41 0.47
CA THR A 523 -27.33 69.41 1.18
C THR A 523 -27.94 70.82 1.18
N THR A 524 -29.25 70.90 1.05
CA THR A 524 -29.95 72.19 1.05
C THR A 524 -30.00 72.79 2.45
N ILE A 525 -30.21 74.11 2.56
CA ILE A 525 -30.43 74.77 3.85
C ILE A 525 -31.78 74.29 4.39
N CYS A 526 -31.78 73.62 5.53
CA CYS A 526 -33.03 73.28 6.22
C CYS A 526 -33.73 74.59 6.65
N PRO A 527 -34.99 74.84 6.25
CA PRO A 527 -35.69 76.06 6.63
C PRO A 527 -35.85 76.10 8.15
N GLY A 528 -35.11 76.99 8.81
CA GLY A 528 -35.13 77.14 10.25
C GLY A 528 -36.56 77.37 10.76
N VAL A 529 -36.97 76.57 11.74
CA VAL A 529 -38.17 76.84 12.54
C VAL A 529 -37.99 78.17 13.25
N ILE A 530 -38.68 79.21 12.79
CA ILE A 530 -38.80 80.46 13.54
C ILE A 530 -39.70 80.17 14.73
N LEU A 531 -39.09 79.87 15.89
CA LEU A 531 -39.77 79.94 17.18
C LEU A 531 -40.01 81.42 17.50
N SER A 532 -41.22 81.92 17.23
CA SER A 532 -41.68 83.19 17.78
C SER A 532 -41.91 83.03 19.28
N ILE A 533 -40.99 83.57 20.08
CA ILE A 533 -41.22 83.78 21.52
C ILE A 533 -42.10 85.03 21.63
N SER A 534 -43.26 84.87 22.26
CA SER A 534 -44.20 85.93 22.60
C SER A 534 -43.62 86.87 23.68
N GLU A 535 -43.81 88.19 23.52
CA GLU A 535 -43.94 89.12 24.65
C GLU A 535 -45.41 89.36 24.98
#